data_AF-A0A835S6X0-F1
#
_entry.id   AF-A0A835S6X0-F1
#
_cell.length_a   1.000
_cell.length_b   1.000
_cell.length_c   1.000
_cell.angle_alpha   90.00
_cell.angle_beta   90.00
_cell.angle_gamma   90.00
#
_symmetry.space_group_name_H-M   'P 1'
#
loop_
_entity.id
_entity.type
_entity.pdbx_description
1 polymer ?
#
loop_
_entity_poly.entity_id
_entity_poly.type
_entity_poly.pdbx_seq_one_letter_code
_entity_poly.pdbx_strand_id
1 'polypeptide(L)'
;MLLNLAAFVLGVLGLYAVFTVLHKDGGLPDFDSLHSWIGFGTMCLLFLQVDVGYEGRGEAMAYLVGIVIFLAVCSAATGFTRRFGLLSLPRGSEAYVLNFAGLVTILFGIAVVLSVVIP
;
A
#
# COMPACT_ATOMS: atom_id res chain seq x y z
N MET A 1 -17.11 3.24 4.75
CA MET A 1 -17.29 2.35 3.58
C MET A 1 -17.05 3.04 2.25
N LEU A 2 -17.65 4.21 1.95
CA LEU A 2 -17.36 4.94 0.70
C LEU A 2 -15.86 5.24 0.47
N LEU A 3 -15.13 5.67 1.51
CA LEU A 3 -13.68 5.91 1.41
C LEU A 3 -12.88 4.63 1.15
N ASN A 4 -13.25 3.50 1.75
CA ASN A 4 -12.58 2.22 1.51
C ASN A 4 -12.86 1.70 0.10
N LEU A 5 -14.08 1.91 -0.41
CA LEU A 5 -14.43 1.60 -1.80
C LEU A 5 -13.60 2.46 -2.77
N ALA A 6 -13.49 3.76 -2.51
CA ALA A 6 -12.65 4.65 -3.32
C ALA A 6 -11.17 4.22 -3.27
N ALA A 7 -10.66 3.88 -2.09
CA ALA A 7 -9.31 3.35 -1.92
C ALA A 7 -9.11 2.04 -2.71
N PHE A 8 -10.08 1.14 -2.69
CA PHE A 8 -10.03 -0.11 -3.46
C PHE A 8 -9.98 0.15 -4.97
N VAL A 9 -10.85 1.03 -5.49
CA VAL A 9 -10.87 1.41 -6.91
C VAL A 9 -9.52 2.02 -7.32
N LEU A 10 -8.98 2.95 -6.53
CA LEU A 10 -7.68 3.55 -6.79
C LEU A 10 -6.54 2.52 -6.74
N GLY A 11 -6.60 1.57 -5.80
CA GLY A 11 -5.65 0.47 -5.72
C GLY A 11 -5.69 -0.46 -6.94
N VAL A 12 -6.89 -0.78 -7.44
CA VAL A 12 -7.08 -1.59 -8.67
C VAL A 12 -6.52 -0.84 -9.88
N LEU A 13 -6.75 0.47 -9.99
CA LEU A 13 -6.15 1.29 -11.04
C LEU A 13 -4.62 1.29 -10.96
N GLY A 14 -4.05 1.34 -9.74
CA GLY A 14 -2.61 1.21 -9.52
C GLY A 14 -2.05 -0.14 -9.96
N LEU A 15 -2.71 -1.25 -9.59
CA LEU A 15 -2.32 -2.60 -10.03
C LEU A 15 -2.41 -2.73 -11.56
N TYR A 16 -3.48 -2.22 -12.17
CA TYR A 16 -3.63 -2.20 -13.62
C TYR A 16 -2.47 -1.48 -14.31
N ALA A 17 -2.07 -0.31 -13.80
CA ALA A 17 -0.93 0.44 -14.32
C ALA A 17 0.38 -0.37 -14.22
N VAL A 18 0.62 -1.06 -13.09
CA VAL A 18 1.84 -1.88 -12.93
C VAL A 18 1.85 -3.06 -13.90
N PHE A 19 0.81 -3.89 -13.90
CA PHE A 19 0.80 -5.11 -14.70
C PHE A 19 0.67 -4.84 -16.20
N THR A 20 -0.10 -3.83 -16.59
CA THR A 20 -0.39 -3.56 -18.01
C THR A 20 0.60 -2.60 -18.63
N VAL A 21 0.96 -1.50 -17.95
CA VAL A 21 1.79 -0.44 -18.55
C VAL A 21 3.28 -0.66 -18.26
N LEU A 22 3.63 -1.12 -17.05
CA LEU A 22 5.04 -1.26 -16.65
C LEU A 22 5.62 -2.64 -16.95
N HIS A 23 4.90 -3.73 -16.64
CA HIS A 23 5.44 -5.08 -16.75
C HIS A 23 5.25 -5.69 -18.14
N LYS A 24 4.04 -5.57 -18.72
CA LYS A 24 3.75 -6.12 -20.05
C LYS A 24 4.57 -5.45 -21.17
N ASP A 25 4.74 -4.13 -21.10
CA ASP A 25 5.49 -3.36 -22.11
C ASP A 25 6.99 -3.19 -21.73
N GLY A 26 7.34 -3.29 -20.45
CA GLY A 26 8.71 -3.11 -19.94
C GLY A 26 9.49 -4.40 -19.65
N GLY A 27 8.87 -5.58 -19.75
CA GLY A 27 9.53 -6.88 -19.61
C GLY A 27 9.96 -7.25 -18.18
N LEU A 28 9.36 -6.63 -17.16
CA LEU A 28 9.65 -6.94 -15.75
C LEU A 28 8.84 -8.17 -15.29
N PRO A 29 9.44 -9.09 -14.51
CA PRO A 29 8.74 -10.27 -14.00
C PRO A 29 7.70 -9.90 -12.94
N ASP A 30 6.56 -10.58 -12.99
CA ASP A 30 5.48 -10.43 -12.02
C ASP A 30 5.78 -11.15 -10.69
N PHE A 31 5.33 -10.56 -9.57
CA PHE A 31 5.36 -11.17 -8.24
C PHE A 31 6.75 -11.62 -7.73
N ASP A 32 7.82 -10.98 -8.19
CA ASP A 32 9.21 -11.32 -7.86
C ASP A 32 9.73 -10.69 -6.55
N SER A 33 8.97 -9.80 -5.91
CA SER A 33 9.43 -9.04 -4.75
C SER A 33 8.51 -9.15 -3.54
N LEU A 34 9.06 -8.97 -2.33
CA LEU A 34 8.26 -8.87 -1.11
C LEU A 34 7.21 -7.76 -1.21
N HIS A 35 7.56 -6.62 -1.82
CA HIS A 35 6.64 -5.51 -2.06
C HIS A 35 5.36 -5.95 -2.80
N SER A 36 5.49 -6.72 -3.88
CA SER A 36 4.36 -7.21 -4.67
C SER A 36 3.47 -8.19 -3.89
N TRP A 37 4.04 -9.07 -3.07
CA TRP A 37 3.27 -10.01 -2.26
C TRP A 37 2.49 -9.28 -1.15
N ILE A 38 3.13 -8.34 -0.45
CA ILE A 38 2.45 -7.51 0.58
C ILE A 38 1.36 -6.64 -0.07
N GLY A 39 1.65 -5.99 -1.20
CA GLY A 39 0.69 -5.13 -1.90
C GLY A 39 -0.54 -5.90 -2.36
N PHE A 40 -0.35 -7.07 -2.97
CA PHE A 40 -1.48 -7.91 -3.39
C PHE A 40 -2.29 -8.44 -2.20
N GLY A 41 -1.62 -8.91 -1.14
CA GLY A 41 -2.30 -9.34 0.09
C GLY A 41 -3.13 -8.21 0.72
N THR A 42 -2.60 -6.98 0.72
CA THR A 42 -3.31 -5.78 1.20
C THR A 42 -4.58 -5.53 0.39
N MET A 43 -4.51 -5.66 -0.94
CA MET A 43 -5.66 -5.47 -1.83
C MET A 43 -6.73 -6.54 -1.63
N CYS A 44 -6.34 -7.80 -1.40
CA CYS A 44 -7.28 -8.87 -1.06
C CYS A 44 -8.00 -8.59 0.27
N LEU A 45 -7.27 -8.13 1.29
CA LEU A 45 -7.87 -7.79 2.59
C LEU A 45 -8.77 -6.56 2.51
N LEU A 46 -8.40 -5.55 1.71
CA LEU A 46 -9.23 -4.38 1.46
C LEU A 46 -10.52 -4.75 0.72
N PHE A 47 -10.45 -5.68 -0.25
CA PHE A 47 -11.63 -6.23 -0.92
C PHE A 47 -12.56 -6.91 0.09
N LEU A 48 -12.03 -7.81 0.92
CA LEU A 48 -12.80 -8.46 1.98
C LEU A 48 -13.39 -7.46 2.97
N GLN A 49 -12.67 -6.38 3.28
CA GLN A 49 -13.17 -5.33 4.16
C GLN A 49 -14.32 -4.54 3.52
N VAL A 50 -14.28 -4.28 2.22
CA VAL A 50 -15.37 -3.59 1.49
C VAL A 50 -16.59 -4.51 1.37
N ASP A 51 -16.37 -5.79 1.10
CA ASP A 51 -17.42 -6.80 0.91
C ASP A 51 -18.09 -7.19 2.25
N VAL A 52 -17.30 -7.63 3.24
CA VAL A 52 -17.78 -8.06 4.56
C VAL A 52 -18.13 -6.87 5.47
N GLY A 53 -17.44 -5.73 5.33
CA GLY A 53 -17.66 -4.55 6.17
C GLY A 53 -19.02 -3.87 5.97
N TYR A 54 -19.78 -4.26 4.94
CA TYR A 54 -21.18 -3.87 4.78
C TYR A 54 -22.10 -4.58 5.80
N GLU A 55 -21.78 -5.82 6.20
CA GLU A 55 -22.61 -6.65 7.08
C GLU A 55 -22.00 -6.86 8.49
N GLY A 56 -20.68 -6.83 8.61
CA GLY A 56 -19.96 -7.10 9.85
C GLY A 56 -19.77 -5.85 10.73
N ARG A 57 -20.47 -5.80 11.86
CA ARG A 57 -20.24 -4.80 12.93
C ARG A 57 -19.67 -5.49 14.17
N GLY A 58 -18.39 -5.25 14.49
CA GLY A 58 -17.74 -5.79 15.69
C GLY A 58 -16.23 -5.54 15.73
N GLU A 59 -15.57 -5.94 16.83
CA GLU A 59 -14.12 -5.75 17.07
C GLU A 59 -13.24 -6.36 15.96
N ALA A 60 -13.67 -7.49 15.37
CA ALA A 60 -13.00 -8.11 14.24
C ALA A 60 -12.80 -7.16 13.05
N MET A 61 -13.77 -6.27 12.78
CA MET A 61 -13.62 -5.28 11.71
C MET A 61 -12.62 -4.18 12.05
N ALA A 62 -12.53 -3.77 13.32
CA ALA A 62 -11.52 -2.81 13.75
C ALA A 62 -10.09 -3.37 13.58
N TYR A 63 -9.88 -4.64 13.92
CA TYR A 63 -8.60 -5.32 13.69
C TYR A 63 -8.27 -5.44 12.20
N LEU A 64 -9.25 -5.80 11.36
CA LEU A 64 -9.05 -5.86 9.91
C LEU A 64 -8.67 -4.50 9.31
N VAL A 65 -9.31 -3.40 9.76
CA VAL A 65 -8.94 -2.03 9.37
C VAL A 65 -7.48 -1.75 9.71
N GLY A 66 -7.06 -2.06 10.95
CA GLY A 66 -5.70 -1.84 11.41
C GLY A 66 -4.66 -2.65 10.61
N ILE A 67 -4.95 -3.92 10.32
CA ILE A 67 -4.08 -4.79 9.52
C ILE A 67 -3.93 -4.25 8.10
N VAL A 68 -5.02 -3.82 7.46
CA VAL A 68 -4.99 -3.25 6.11
C VAL A 68 -4.12 -1.99 6.08
N ILE A 69 -4.28 -1.09 7.04
CA ILE A 69 -3.46 0.13 7.13
C ILE A 69 -1.98 -0.22 7.33
N PHE A 70 -1.67 -1.13 8.25
CA PHE A 70 -0.30 -1.55 8.51
C PHE A 70 0.36 -2.14 7.25
N LEU A 71 -0.32 -3.08 6.58
CA LEU A 71 0.22 -3.71 5.37
C LEU A 71 0.32 -2.73 4.21
N ALA A 72 -0.60 -1.76 4.09
CA ALA A 72 -0.50 -0.70 3.09
C ALA A 72 0.76 0.16 3.30
N VAL A 73 1.08 0.52 4.54
CA VAL A 73 2.30 1.28 4.87
C VAL A 73 3.55 0.44 4.58
N CYS A 74 3.57 -0.84 4.96
CA CYS A 74 4.68 -1.75 4.63
C CYS A 74 4.85 -1.92 3.12
N SER A 75 3.75 -2.07 2.37
CA SER A 75 3.78 -2.15 0.91
C SER A 75 4.34 -0.86 0.30
N ALA A 76 3.88 0.31 0.72
CA ALA A 76 4.39 1.58 0.23
C ALA A 76 5.89 1.76 0.53
N ALA A 77 6.32 1.50 1.77
CA ALA A 77 7.72 1.61 2.18
C ALA A 77 8.64 0.67 1.38
N THR A 78 8.25 -0.59 1.23
CA THR A 78 9.02 -1.56 0.41
C THR A 78 8.99 -1.19 -1.08
N GLY A 79 7.92 -0.56 -1.57
CA GLY A 79 7.81 -0.05 -2.94
C GLY A 79 8.76 1.10 -3.23
N PHE A 80 8.90 2.05 -2.30
CA PHE A 80 9.91 3.11 -2.40
C PHE A 80 11.32 2.53 -2.46
N THR A 81 11.66 1.59 -1.58
CA THR A 81 12.98 0.94 -1.58
C THR A 81 13.25 0.19 -2.89
N ARG A 82 12.24 -0.53 -3.42
CA ARG A 82 12.37 -1.21 -4.71
C ARG A 82 12.59 -0.22 -5.84
N ARG A 83 11.83 0.87 -5.89
CA ARG A 83 11.97 1.91 -6.94
C ARG A 83 13.33 2.58 -6.87
N PHE A 84 13.82 2.86 -5.66
CA PHE A 84 15.17 3.39 -5.43
C PHE A 84 16.24 2.48 -6.03
N GLY A 85 16.14 1.17 -5.75
CA GLY A 85 17.06 0.17 -6.29
C GLY A 85 16.99 0.05 -7.81
N LEU A 86 15.78 -0.02 -8.38
CA LEU A 86 15.57 -0.12 -9.83
C LEU A 86 16.12 1.09 -10.59
N LEU A 87 15.99 2.29 -10.04
CA LEU A 87 16.51 3.52 -10.65
C LEU A 87 18.00 3.75 -10.35
N SER A 88 18.61 2.95 -9.46
CA SER A 88 20.02 3.11 -9.02
C SER A 88 20.35 4.57 -8.68
N LEU A 89 19.44 5.26 -7.97
CA LEU A 89 19.49 6.70 -7.80
C LEU A 89 20.78 7.13 -7.08
N PRO A 90 21.57 8.06 -7.66
CA PRO A 90 22.71 8.63 -6.98
C PRO A 90 22.23 9.51 -5.81
N ARG A 91 23.16 9.88 -4.92
CA ARG A 91 22.89 10.88 -3.87
C ARG A 91 22.56 12.23 -4.54
N GLY A 92 21.28 12.49 -4.74
CA GLY A 92 20.74 13.65 -5.43
C GLY A 92 19.33 14.00 -4.95
N SER A 93 18.75 15.07 -5.49
CA SER A 93 17.44 15.58 -5.08
C SER A 93 16.33 14.52 -5.15
N GLU A 94 16.30 13.71 -6.21
CA GLU A 94 15.31 12.65 -6.38
C GLU A 94 15.40 11.57 -5.30
N ALA A 95 16.62 11.13 -4.96
CA ALA A 95 16.88 10.18 -3.88
C ALA A 95 16.40 10.73 -2.51
N TYR A 96 16.63 12.02 -2.24
CA TYR A 96 16.16 12.63 -0.99
C TYR A 96 14.64 12.75 -0.95
N VAL A 97 14.00 13.15 -2.04
CA VAL A 97 12.54 13.25 -2.12
C VAL A 97 11.88 11.89 -1.92
N LEU A 98 12.41 10.84 -2.57
CA LEU A 98 11.86 9.49 -2.43
C LEU A 98 11.98 8.96 -0.99
N ASN A 99 13.13 9.14 -0.35
CA ASN A 99 13.34 8.74 1.04
C ASN A 99 12.47 9.54 2.00
N PHE A 100 12.35 10.85 1.79
CA PHE A 100 11.49 11.71 2.60
C PHE A 100 10.01 11.33 2.46
N ALA A 101 9.54 11.04 1.24
CA ALA A 101 8.19 10.54 1.01
C ALA A 101 7.93 9.20 1.71
N GLY A 102 8.92 8.30 1.71
CA GLY A 102 8.87 7.05 2.47
C GLY A 102 8.76 7.30 3.98
N LEU A 103 9.57 8.20 4.53
CA LEU A 103 9.54 8.57 5.95
C LEU A 103 8.18 9.18 6.34
N VAL A 104 7.67 10.12 5.54
CA VAL A 104 6.37 10.76 5.78
C VAL A 104 5.24 9.73 5.72
N THR A 105 5.29 8.78 4.78
CA THR A 105 4.30 7.68 4.70
C THR A 105 4.30 6.82 5.98
N ILE A 106 5.48 6.49 6.51
CA ILE A 106 5.59 5.73 7.76
C ILE A 106 5.04 6.53 8.94
N LEU A 107 5.44 7.80 9.08
CA LEU A 107 4.96 8.67 10.16
C LEU A 107 3.46 8.89 10.09
N PHE A 108 2.91 9.05 8.89
CA PHE A 108 1.46 9.13 8.67
C PHE A 108 0.76 7.84 9.10
N GLY A 109 1.29 6.68 8.73
CA GLY A 109 0.77 5.39 9.18
C GLY A 109 0.73 5.25 10.69
N ILE A 110 1.81 5.64 11.37
CA ILE A 110 1.89 5.66 12.84
C ILE A 110 0.83 6.62 13.42
N ALA A 111 0.72 7.83 12.88
CA ALA A 111 -0.25 8.82 13.35
C ALA A 111 -1.70 8.33 13.21
N VAL A 112 -2.03 7.63 12.11
CA VAL A 112 -3.36 7.03 11.90
C VAL A 112 -3.63 5.90 12.89
N VAL A 113 -2.64 5.04 13.19
CA VAL A 113 -2.83 4.00 14.21
C VAL A 113 -3.04 4.62 15.59
N LEU A 114 -2.23 5.63 15.96
CA LEU A 114 -2.36 6.32 17.23
C LEU A 114 -3.71 7.05 17.36
N SER A 115 -4.22 7.66 16.30
CA SER A 115 -5.52 8.35 16.35
C SER A 115 -6.71 7.39 16.52
N VAL A 116 -6.53 6.11 16.20
CA VAL A 116 -7.55 5.07 16.42
C VAL A 116 -7.42 4.44 17.81
N VAL A 117 -6.21 4.32 18.35
CA VAL A 117 -5.93 3.65 19.64
C VAL A 117 -6.09 4.60 20.83
N ILE A 118 -5.75 5.88 20.66
CA ILE A 118 -5.84 6.88 21.73
C ILE A 118 -7.28 7.40 21.81
N PRO A 119 -7.95 7.34 22.97
CA PRO A 119 -9.33 7.80 23.15
C PRO A 119 -9.50 9.33 23.11
#